data_AF-A0A2V4VVY4-F1
#
_entry.id   AF-A0A2V4VVY4-F1
#
_cell.length_a   1.000
_cell.length_b   1.000
_cell.length_c   1.000
_cell.angle_alpha   90.00
_cell.angle_beta   90.00
_cell.angle_gamma   90.00
#
_symmetry.space_group_name_H-M   'P 1'
#
loop_
_entity.id
_entity.type
_entity.pdbx_description
1 polymer ?
#
loop_
_entity_poly.entity_id
_entity_poly.type
_entity_poly.pdbx_seq_one_letter_code
_entity_poly.pdbx_strand_id
1 'polypeptide(L)'
;MSKKEYTYDDPQERGYKKFEITKKQHNHLFPNRKRKWNTTYEYFYNEHRVMLHQFSSKKAIIMTTLLFPVLILFAGLSNFKEAITEMKWLYNEKKYGKFSSDWISKGQYHKGDNEKYFEIIRVIEQGK
;
A
#
# COMPACT_ATOMS: atom_id res chain seq x y z
N MET A 1 -11.21 27.12 5.89
CA MET A 1 -10.92 26.27 4.72
C MET A 1 -11.72 24.99 4.83
N SER A 2 -12.64 24.71 3.91
CA SER A 2 -13.39 23.45 3.89
C SER A 2 -12.41 22.29 3.68
N LYS A 3 -12.36 21.35 4.63
CA LYS A 3 -11.53 20.14 4.55
C LYS A 3 -12.14 19.26 3.47
N LYS A 4 -11.60 19.28 2.25
CA LYS A 4 -12.06 18.39 1.18
C LYS A 4 -12.03 16.95 1.71
N GLU A 5 -13.19 16.30 1.71
CA GLU A 5 -13.28 14.90 2.07
C GLU A 5 -12.50 14.08 1.03
N TYR A 6 -11.63 13.19 1.51
CA TYR A 6 -10.90 12.28 0.63
C TYR A 6 -11.89 11.29 0.02
N THR A 7 -11.80 11.09 -1.29
CA THR A 7 -12.49 10.03 -2.00
C THR A 7 -11.44 9.11 -2.61
N TYR A 8 -11.56 7.82 -2.33
CA TYR A 8 -10.68 6.82 -2.93
C TYR A 8 -10.96 6.74 -4.44
N ASP A 9 -9.90 6.90 -5.22
CA ASP A 9 -9.90 6.82 -6.67
C ASP A 9 -9.27 5.48 -7.08
N ASP A 10 -10.08 4.56 -7.61
CA ASP A 10 -9.62 3.21 -7.95
C ASP A 10 -8.69 3.27 -9.17
N PRO A 11 -7.43 2.81 -9.07
CA PRO A 11 -6.52 2.75 -10.21
C PRO A 11 -7.10 1.98 -11.42
N GLN A 12 -7.95 0.98 -11.19
CA GLN A 12 -8.55 0.20 -12.27
C GLN A 12 -9.51 1.03 -13.12
N GLU A 13 -10.28 1.94 -12.50
CA GLU A 13 -11.14 2.89 -13.21
C GLU A 13 -10.33 3.87 -14.06
N ARG A 14 -9.06 4.07 -13.72
CA ARG A 14 -8.10 4.92 -14.46
C ARG A 14 -7.30 4.17 -15.52
N GLY A 15 -7.72 2.96 -15.88
CA GLY A 15 -7.09 2.17 -16.94
C GLY A 15 -5.84 1.41 -16.50
N TYR A 16 -5.62 1.23 -15.20
CA TYR A 16 -4.57 0.33 -14.72
C TYR A 16 -5.06 -1.12 -14.65
N LYS A 17 -4.14 -2.04 -14.92
CA LYS A 17 -4.33 -3.47 -14.73
C LYS A 17 -3.71 -3.89 -13.41
N LYS A 18 -4.48 -4.54 -12.55
CA LYS A 18 -3.98 -5.15 -11.32
C LYS A 18 -3.18 -6.40 -11.66
N PHE A 19 -2.08 -6.62 -10.97
CA PHE A 19 -1.26 -7.82 -11.12
C PHE A 19 -0.77 -8.34 -9.77
N GLU A 20 -0.35 -9.60 -9.75
CA GLU A 20 0.17 -10.26 -8.56
C GLU A 20 1.61 -10.68 -8.78
N ILE A 21 2.41 -10.54 -7.73
CA ILE A 21 3.79 -11.04 -7.69
C ILE A 21 4.05 -11.75 -6.37
N THR A 22 4.91 -12.75 -6.44
CA THR A 22 5.37 -13.48 -5.25
C THR A 22 6.21 -12.60 -4.34
N LYS A 23 6.36 -12.99 -3.07
CA LYS A 23 7.25 -12.31 -2.12
C LYS A 23 8.70 -12.25 -2.62
N LYS A 24 9.17 -13.30 -3.31
CA LYS A 24 10.52 -13.35 -3.87
C LYS A 24 10.69 -12.31 -4.97
N GLN A 25 9.76 -12.26 -5.93
CA GLN A 25 9.76 -11.26 -7.01
C GLN A 25 9.67 -9.83 -6.44
N HIS A 26 8.77 -9.58 -5.49
CA HIS A 26 8.69 -8.26 -4.84
C HIS A 26 10.01 -7.85 -4.19
N ASN A 27 10.62 -8.74 -3.41
CA ASN A 27 11.87 -8.42 -2.72
C ASN A 27 13.05 -8.22 -3.68
N HIS A 28 13.01 -8.83 -4.86
CA HIS A 28 13.97 -8.62 -5.93
C HIS A 28 13.77 -7.25 -6.61
N LEU A 29 12.54 -6.96 -7.04
CA LEU A 29 12.18 -5.71 -7.72
C LEU A 29 12.25 -4.48 -6.79
N PHE A 30 12.00 -4.66 -5.49
CA PHE A 30 11.93 -3.58 -4.49
C PHE A 30 12.86 -3.86 -3.30
N PRO A 31 14.20 -3.83 -3.49
CA PRO A 31 15.15 -4.23 -2.46
C PRO A 31 15.09 -3.32 -1.22
N ASN A 32 14.78 -2.03 -1.42
CA ASN A 32 14.63 -1.05 -0.34
C ASN A 32 13.26 -1.10 0.36
N ARG A 33 12.30 -1.87 -0.17
CA ARG A 33 10.95 -2.02 0.38
C ARG A 33 10.52 -3.48 0.46
N LYS A 34 11.35 -4.33 1.07
CA LYS A 34 11.05 -5.76 1.20
C LYS A 34 9.70 -5.98 1.88
N ARG A 35 8.94 -6.97 1.38
CA ARG A 35 7.61 -7.32 1.90
C ARG A 35 7.74 -7.94 3.30
N LYS A 36 7.21 -7.22 4.29
CA LYS A 36 7.17 -7.63 5.70
C LYS A 36 5.88 -8.38 6.02
N TRP A 37 5.83 -9.05 7.16
CA TRP A 37 4.65 -9.83 7.59
C TRP A 37 3.44 -8.94 7.90
N ASN A 38 3.69 -7.71 8.34
CA ASN A 38 2.68 -6.72 8.72
C ASN A 38 2.20 -5.83 7.56
N THR A 39 2.76 -6.02 6.35
CA THR A 39 2.44 -5.23 5.17
C THR A 39 1.87 -6.10 4.07
N THR A 40 0.87 -5.60 3.37
CA THR A 40 0.42 -6.15 2.09
C THR A 40 0.57 -5.09 1.01
N TYR A 41 0.70 -5.55 -0.24
CA TYR A 41 0.88 -4.68 -1.39
C TYR A 41 -0.16 -5.03 -2.45
N GLU A 42 -0.69 -4.00 -3.09
CA GLU A 42 -1.41 -4.11 -4.35
C GLU A 42 -0.59 -3.45 -5.44
N TYR A 43 -0.55 -4.09 -6.61
CA TYR A 43 0.26 -3.65 -7.73
C TYR A 43 -0.63 -3.39 -8.93
N PHE A 44 -0.39 -2.27 -9.59
CA PHE A 44 -1.14 -1.81 -10.74
C PHE A 44 -0.16 -1.35 -11.81
N TYR A 45 -0.44 -1.61 -13.08
CA TYR A 45 0.38 -1.07 -14.16
C TYR A 45 -0.49 -0.60 -15.32
N ASN A 46 0.02 0.39 -16.05
CA ASN A 46 -0.49 0.79 -17.35
C ASN A 46 0.70 1.06 -18.29
N GLU A 47 0.45 1.60 -19.47
CA GLU A 47 1.50 1.85 -20.47
C GLU A 47 2.57 2.86 -20.06
N HIS A 48 2.30 3.65 -19.01
CA HIS A 48 3.14 4.78 -18.60
C HIS A 48 3.80 4.59 -17.23
N ARG A 49 3.22 3.76 -16.34
CA ARG A 49 3.72 3.60 -14.97
C ARG A 49 3.23 2.33 -14.30
N VAL A 50 4.05 1.87 -13.37
CA VAL A 50 3.70 0.87 -12.35
C VAL A 50 3.42 1.62 -11.05
N MET A 51 2.35 1.25 -10.36
CA MET A 51 1.94 1.81 -9.07
C MET A 51 1.94 0.70 -8.01
N LEU A 52 2.46 1.02 -6.84
CA LEU A 52 2.43 0.20 -5.64
C LEU A 52 1.59 0.89 -4.58
N HIS A 53 0.58 0.20 -4.06
CA HIS A 53 -0.10 0.59 -2.85
C HIS A 53 0.30 -0.35 -1.71
N GLN A 54 0.79 0.20 -0.60
CA GLN A 54 1.15 -0.53 0.60
C GLN A 54 0.09 -0.30 1.70
N PHE A 55 -0.42 -1.40 2.23
CA PHE A 55 -1.46 -1.46 3.26
C PHE A 55 -1.02 -2.32 4.45
N SER A 56 -1.76 -2.24 5.54
CA SER A 56 -1.62 -3.15 6.66
C SER A 56 -2.09 -4.56 6.27
N SER A 57 -1.32 -5.58 6.64
CA SER A 57 -1.73 -6.97 6.38
C SER A 57 -2.87 -7.36 7.31
N LYS A 58 -3.73 -8.30 6.89
CA LYS A 58 -4.80 -8.84 7.75
C LYS A 58 -4.25 -9.34 9.10
N LYS A 59 -3.05 -9.93 9.10
CA LYS A 59 -2.37 -10.37 10.33
C LYS A 59 -2.01 -9.21 11.25
N ALA A 60 -1.53 -8.10 10.68
CA ALA A 60 -1.27 -6.88 11.44
C ALA A 60 -2.56 -6.33 12.04
N ILE A 61 -3.63 -6.23 11.25
CA ILE A 61 -4.93 -5.73 11.72
C ILE A 61 -5.44 -6.58 12.90
N ILE A 62 -5.45 -7.92 12.76
CA ILE A 62 -5.87 -8.83 13.84
C ILE A 62 -5.02 -8.64 15.09
N MET A 63 -3.69 -8.57 14.95
CA MET A 63 -2.79 -8.39 16.08
C MET A 63 -3.04 -7.05 16.78
N THR A 64 -3.20 -5.95 16.03
CA THR A 64 -3.51 -4.64 16.58
C THR A 64 -4.84 -4.65 17.32
N THR A 65 -5.86 -5.33 16.78
CA THR A 65 -7.17 -5.47 17.44
C THR A 65 -7.08 -6.23 18.76
N LEU A 66 -6.31 -7.32 18.81
CA LEU A 66 -6.10 -8.09 20.05
C LEU A 66 -5.34 -7.28 21.10
N LEU A 67 -4.35 -6.49 20.67
CA LEU A 67 -3.55 -5.64 21.56
C LEU A 67 -4.26 -4.32 21.93
N PHE A 68 -5.35 -3.96 21.25
CA PHE A 68 -6.02 -2.68 21.41
C PHE A 68 -6.39 -2.36 22.88
N PRO A 69 -6.98 -3.28 23.68
CA PRO A 69 -7.27 -2.99 25.08
C PRO A 69 -6.02 -2.62 25.89
N VAL A 70 -4.91 -3.32 25.65
CA VAL A 70 -3.63 -3.05 26.31
C VAL A 70 -3.07 -1.70 25.87
N LEU A 71 -3.16 -1.38 24.56
CA LEU A 71 -2.73 -0.09 24.03
C LEU A 71 -3.54 1.08 24.62
N ILE A 72 -4.84 0.92 24.83
CA ILE A 72 -5.69 1.93 25.49
C ILE A 72 -5.28 2.13 26.95
N LEU A 73 -4.98 1.05 27.69
CA LEU A 73 -4.53 1.15 29.08
C LEU A 73 -3.22 1.92 29.19
N PHE A 74 -2.27 1.71 28.27
CA PHE A 74 -1.01 2.45 28.23
C PHE A 74 -1.15 3.89 27.74
N ALA A 75 -1.98 4.14 26.73
CA ALA A 75 -2.21 5.48 26.20
C ALA A 75 -3.03 6.36 27.15
N GLY A 76 -3.78 5.76 28.08
CA GLY A 76 -4.70 6.45 28.97
C GLY A 76 -6.06 6.72 28.31
N LEU A 77 -7.10 6.75 29.14
CA LEU A 77 -8.50 6.90 28.69
C LEU A 77 -8.78 8.23 27.98
N SER A 78 -7.97 9.27 28.22
CA SER A 78 -8.06 10.56 27.52
C SER A 78 -7.86 10.44 26.01
N ASN A 79 -7.12 9.42 25.55
CA ASN A 79 -6.80 9.20 24.14
C ASN A 79 -7.74 8.20 23.44
N PHE A 80 -8.79 7.74 24.13
CA PHE A 80 -9.67 6.66 23.65
C PHE A 80 -10.37 6.98 22.31
N LYS A 81 -10.84 8.23 22.14
CA LYS A 81 -11.52 8.66 20.90
C LYS A 81 -10.60 8.62 19.69
N GLU A 82 -9.35 9.07 19.87
CA GLU A 82 -8.34 9.04 18.82
C GLU A 82 -7.97 7.60 18.46
N ALA A 83 -7.77 6.76 19.47
CA ALA A 83 -7.44 5.35 19.28
C ALA A 83 -8.56 4.56 18.54
N ILE A 84 -9.84 4.82 18.84
CA ILE A 84 -10.95 4.25 18.04
C ILE A 84 -10.90 4.75 16.60
N THR A 85 -10.56 6.02 16.39
CA THR A 85 -10.47 6.62 15.05
C THR A 85 -9.34 5.96 14.24
N GLU A 86 -8.18 5.76 14.85
CA GLU A 86 -7.04 5.05 14.26
C GLU A 86 -7.42 3.59 13.91
N MET A 87 -8.16 2.90 14.79
CA MET A 87 -8.69 1.56 14.46
C MET A 87 -9.64 1.61 13.27
N LYS A 88 -10.58 2.55 13.24
CA LYS A 88 -11.52 2.72 12.11
C LYS A 88 -10.76 2.95 10.79
N TRP A 89 -9.69 3.74 10.85
CA TRP A 89 -8.79 4.01 9.73
C TRP A 89 -8.03 2.76 9.28
N LEU A 90 -7.46 2.02 10.22
CA LEU A 90 -6.74 0.76 9.97
C LEU A 90 -7.62 -0.30 9.27
N TYR A 91 -8.90 -0.39 9.64
CA TYR A 91 -9.84 -1.31 8.98
C TYR A 91 -10.28 -0.86 7.58
N ASN A 92 -10.10 0.42 7.25
CA ASN A 92 -10.64 1.04 6.04
C ASN A 92 -9.61 1.94 5.36
N GLU A 93 -8.37 1.47 5.27
CA GLU A 93 -7.22 2.26 4.83
C GLU A 93 -7.47 2.95 3.47
N LYS A 94 -8.09 2.23 2.51
CA LYS A 94 -8.48 2.80 1.21
C LYS A 94 -9.45 3.96 1.36
N LYS A 95 -10.54 3.78 2.12
CA LYS A 95 -11.60 4.78 2.29
C LYS A 95 -11.08 6.08 2.90
N TYR A 96 -10.10 6.01 3.79
CA TYR A 96 -9.57 7.18 4.50
C TYR A 96 -8.22 7.66 3.98
N GLY A 97 -7.69 7.09 2.89
CA GLY A 97 -6.38 7.45 2.35
C GLY A 97 -5.22 7.12 3.29
N LYS A 98 -5.39 6.11 4.16
CA LYS A 98 -4.41 5.69 5.18
C LYS A 98 -3.54 4.55 4.65
N PHE A 99 -2.93 4.77 3.50
CA PHE A 99 -2.02 3.84 2.84
C PHE A 99 -0.87 4.60 2.20
N SER A 100 0.22 3.90 1.90
CA SER A 100 1.33 4.50 1.16
C SER A 100 1.22 4.14 -0.31
N SER A 101 1.39 5.13 -1.19
CA SER A 101 1.39 4.95 -2.64
C SER A 101 2.75 5.37 -3.20
N ASP A 102 3.24 4.57 -4.15
CA ASP A 102 4.45 4.88 -4.91
C ASP A 102 4.24 4.53 -6.38
N TRP A 103 5.02 5.14 -7.27
CA TRP A 103 4.96 4.84 -8.69
C TRP A 103 6.34 4.86 -9.33
N ILE A 104 6.50 4.01 -10.35
CA ILE A 104 7.66 3.96 -11.22
C ILE A 104 7.17 4.28 -12.62
N SER A 105 7.73 5.32 -13.23
CA SER A 105 7.32 5.76 -14.56
C SER A 105 8.15 5.13 -15.67
N LYS A 106 7.52 4.89 -16.82
CA LYS A 106 8.17 4.62 -18.10
C LYS A 106 8.74 5.94 -18.63
N GLY A 107 9.92 6.32 -18.16
CA GLY A 107 10.56 7.60 -18.49
C GLY A 107 11.64 7.99 -17.47
N GLN A 108 12.31 9.12 -17.69
CA GLN A 108 13.37 9.65 -16.81
C GLN A 108 12.83 10.65 -15.78
N TYR A 109 11.79 10.30 -15.01
CA TYR A 109 11.44 11.11 -13.83
C TYR A 109 12.52 10.97 -12.75
N HIS A 110 13.00 9.73 -12.53
CA HIS A 110 14.16 9.45 -11.69
C HIS A 110 15.16 8.53 -12.41
N LYS A 111 16.45 8.65 -12.08
CA LYS A 111 17.52 7.83 -12.66
C LYS A 111 17.27 6.35 -12.33
N GLY A 112 17.11 5.52 -13.36
CA GLY A 112 16.87 4.07 -13.24
C GLY A 112 15.40 3.64 -13.29
N ASP A 113 14.44 4.57 -13.30
CA ASP A 113 13.01 4.23 -13.34
C ASP A 113 12.61 3.48 -14.61
N ASN A 114 13.16 3.89 -15.75
CA ASN A 114 12.84 3.28 -17.03
C ASN A 114 13.28 1.80 -17.10
N GLU A 115 14.50 1.50 -16.65
CA GLU A 115 15.03 0.14 -16.58
C GLU A 115 14.17 -0.73 -15.66
N LYS A 116 13.85 -0.19 -14.48
CA LYS A 116 13.03 -0.85 -13.49
C LYS A 116 11.60 -1.09 -13.97
N TYR A 117 11.01 -0.14 -14.70
CA TYR A 117 9.70 -0.30 -15.32
C TYR A 117 9.71 -1.52 -16.25
N PHE A 118 10.66 -1.61 -17.18
CA PHE A 118 10.75 -2.74 -18.11
C PHE A 118 11.06 -4.06 -17.43
N GLU A 119 11.88 -4.05 -16.37
CA GLU A 119 12.12 -5.24 -15.55
C GLU A 119 10.83 -5.77 -14.91
N ILE A 120 10.01 -4.88 -14.33
CA ILE A 120 8.71 -5.24 -13.75
C ILE A 120 7.79 -5.82 -14.82
N ILE A 121 7.67 -5.17 -15.99
CA ILE A 121 6.83 -5.68 -17.08
C ILE A 121 7.27 -7.07 -17.52
N ARG A 122 8.58 -7.33 -17.66
CA ARG A 122 9.12 -8.66 -17.99
C ARG A 122 8.72 -9.72 -16.96
N VAL A 123 8.81 -9.41 -15.66
CA VAL A 123 8.41 -10.33 -14.59
C VAL A 123 6.91 -10.63 -14.63
N ILE A 124 6.09 -9.65 -14.99
CA ILE A 124 4.64 -9.83 -15.16
C ILE A 124 4.34 -10.74 -16.36
N GLU A 125 5.04 -10.57 -17.48
CA GLU A 125 4.82 -11.33 -18.71
C GLU A 125 5.34 -12.77 -18.62
N GLN A 126 6.47 -13.00 -17.95
CA GLN A 126 7.05 -14.33 -17.74
C GLN A 126 6.34 -15.16 -16.66
N GLY A 127 5.53 -14.51 -15.81
CA GLY A 127 4.75 -15.15 -14.75
C GLY A 127 3.35 -15.59 -15.18
N LYS A 128 2.98 -15.41 -16.45
CA LYS A 128 1.77 -15.94 -17.08
C LYS A 128 2.08 -17.21 -17.86
#